data_AF-A0A964W973-F1
#
_entry.id   AF-A0A964W973-F1
#
_cell.length_a   1.000
_cell.length_b   1.000
_cell.length_c   1.000
_cell.angle_alpha   90.00
_cell.angle_beta   90.00
_cell.angle_gamma   90.00
#
_symmetry.space_group_name_H-M   'P 1'
#
loop_
_entity.id
_entity.type
_entity.pdbx_description
1 polymer ?
#
loop_
_entity_poly.entity_id
_entity_poly.type
_entity_poly.pdbx_seq_one_letter_code
_entity_poly.pdbx_strand_id
1 'polypeptide(L)'
;MENATKNSTAVSSKETRHKIGKAQKKLFPIASLNIIESACRPNPINILKESSKGRIQSLLPLRYERMSASPFSFYRGSAAVMASDLS
;
A
#
# COMPACT_ATOMS: atom_id res chain seq x y z
N MET A 1 -29.86 16.29 14.87
CA MET A 1 -29.91 15.06 15.69
C MET A 1 -30.65 14.03 14.84
N GLU A 2 -30.13 12.91 14.37
CA GLU A 2 -28.90 12.16 14.60
C GLU A 2 -28.98 11.04 13.55
N ASN A 3 -28.19 11.10 12.46
CA ASN A 3 -28.15 9.99 11.48
C ASN A 3 -26.84 9.24 11.66
N ALA A 4 -26.85 8.37 12.67
CA ALA A 4 -25.79 7.42 12.93
C ALA A 4 -25.63 6.44 11.76
N THR A 5 -24.40 6.40 11.28
CA THR A 5 -23.76 5.48 10.35
C THR A 5 -24.17 4.02 10.61
N LYS A 6 -25.04 3.46 9.77
CA LYS A 6 -25.26 2.01 9.69
C LYS A 6 -24.24 1.41 8.73
N ASN A 7 -23.09 0.97 9.25
CA ASN A 7 -22.18 0.10 8.52
C ASN A 7 -22.86 -1.25 8.24
N SER A 8 -23.45 -1.39 7.05
CA SER A 8 -24.02 -2.66 6.58
C SER A 8 -22.89 -3.57 6.07
N THR A 9 -22.49 -4.54 6.89
CA THR A 9 -21.48 -5.57 6.57
C THR A 9 -22.09 -6.78 5.87
N ALA A 10 -23.05 -6.58 4.97
CA ALA A 10 -23.52 -7.65 4.08
C ALA A 10 -22.64 -7.68 2.82
N VAL A 11 -21.82 -8.72 2.67
CA VAL A 11 -21.02 -8.91 1.45
C VAL A 11 -22.00 -9.12 0.28
N SER A 12 -22.02 -8.18 -0.66
CA SER A 12 -22.93 -8.21 -1.83
C SER A 12 -22.71 -9.43 -2.72
N SER A 13 -23.70 -9.85 -3.50
CA SER A 13 -23.59 -11.03 -4.38
C SER A 13 -22.44 -10.90 -5.40
N LYS A 14 -21.90 -12.04 -5.88
CA LYS A 14 -20.80 -12.08 -6.86
C LYS A 14 -21.11 -11.24 -8.10
N GLU A 15 -22.33 -11.33 -8.62
CA GLU A 15 -22.79 -10.58 -9.79
C GLU A 15 -22.78 -9.07 -9.54
N THR A 16 -23.23 -8.64 -8.36
CA THR A 16 -23.22 -7.24 -7.96
C THR A 16 -21.79 -6.71 -7.86
N ARG A 17 -20.88 -7.44 -7.21
CA ARG A 17 -19.45 -7.06 -7.15
C ARG A 17 -18.81 -6.99 -8.55
N HIS A 18 -19.13 -7.93 -9.43
CA HIS A 18 -18.63 -7.94 -10.80
C HIS A 18 -19.13 -6.74 -11.61
N LYS A 19 -20.44 -6.42 -11.52
CA LYS A 19 -21.02 -5.23 -12.18
C LYS A 19 -20.36 -3.94 -11.68
N ILE A 20 -20.15 -3.80 -10.37
CA ILE A 20 -19.43 -2.67 -9.76
C ILE A 20 -18.02 -2.57 -10.34
N GLY A 21 -17.23 -3.66 -10.32
CA GLY A 21 -15.86 -3.66 -10.85
C GLY A 21 -15.79 -3.32 -12.35
N LYS A 22 -16.76 -3.79 -13.14
CA LYS A 22 -16.85 -3.44 -14.57
C LYS A 22 -17.16 -1.96 -14.79
N ALA A 23 -18.03 -1.37 -13.95
CA ALA A 23 -18.33 0.05 -14.01
C ALA A 23 -17.12 0.91 -13.64
N GLN A 24 -16.34 0.51 -12.63
CA GLN A 24 -15.13 1.21 -12.19
C GLN A 24 -14.06 1.34 -13.29
N LYS A 25 -13.95 0.36 -14.19
CA LYS A 25 -13.02 0.45 -15.34
C LYS A 25 -13.27 1.64 -16.26
N LYS A 26 -14.49 2.20 -16.28
CA LYS A 26 -14.79 3.43 -17.05
C LYS A 26 -14.25 4.67 -16.36
N LEU A 27 -14.25 4.69 -15.02
CA LEU A 27 -13.75 5.80 -14.21
C LEU A 27 -12.22 5.77 -14.10
N PHE A 28 -11.64 4.58 -14.04
CA PHE A 28 -10.19 4.36 -13.95
C PHE A 28 -9.72 3.44 -15.09
N PRO A 29 -9.46 4.00 -16.29
CA PRO A 29 -8.92 3.24 -17.41
C PRO A 29 -7.58 2.56 -17.05
N ILE A 30 -7.33 1.36 -17.56
CA ILE A 30 -6.07 0.63 -17.30
C ILE A 30 -4.85 1.47 -17.73
N ALA A 31 -4.98 2.22 -18.83
CA ALA A 31 -3.94 3.09 -19.34
C ALA A 31 -3.58 4.24 -18.39
N SER A 32 -4.46 4.66 -17.48
CA SER A 32 -4.16 5.71 -16.49
C SER A 32 -3.50 5.18 -15.22
N LEU A 33 -3.41 3.85 -15.03
CA LEU A 33 -2.82 3.25 -13.83
C LEU A 33 -1.29 3.39 -13.77
N ASN A 34 -0.64 3.84 -14.84
CA ASN A 34 0.79 4.18 -14.84
C ASN A 34 1.08 5.58 -14.30
N ILE A 35 0.04 6.43 -14.13
CA ILE A 35 0.18 7.78 -13.60
C ILE A 35 0.20 7.67 -12.08
N ILE A 36 1.39 7.83 -11.50
CA ILE A 36 1.58 7.85 -10.05
C ILE A 36 1.76 9.31 -9.64
N GLU A 37 0.72 9.93 -9.10
CA GLU A 37 0.84 11.25 -8.47
C GLU A 37 1.63 11.11 -7.16
N SER A 38 2.92 11.44 -7.20
CA SER A 38 3.85 11.21 -6.09
C SER A 38 3.75 12.26 -4.98
N ALA A 39 2.92 13.30 -5.13
CA ALA A 39 2.94 14.49 -4.27
C ALA A 39 2.57 14.19 -2.80
N CYS A 40 1.72 13.19 -2.55
CA CYS A 40 1.26 12.85 -1.21
C CYS A 40 1.91 11.60 -0.60
N ARG A 41 2.85 10.94 -1.29
CA ARG A 41 3.45 9.69 -0.81
C ARG A 41 4.63 9.96 0.13
N PRO A 42 4.67 9.39 1.34
CA PRO A 42 5.83 9.51 2.21
C PRO A 42 7.06 8.86 1.57
N ASN A 43 8.25 9.42 1.83
CA ASN A 43 9.49 8.86 1.32
C ASN A 43 9.70 7.42 1.87
N PRO A 44 9.86 6.41 1.01
CA PRO A 44 9.95 5.01 1.44
C PRO A 44 11.18 4.73 2.32
N ILE A 45 12.27 5.49 2.16
CA ILE A 45 13.46 5.38 3.01
C ILE A 45 13.17 5.89 4.43
N ASN A 46 12.34 6.93 4.57
CA ASN A 46 11.95 7.43 5.88
C ASN A 46 11.05 6.43 6.61
N ILE A 47 10.09 5.81 5.90
CA ILE A 47 9.28 4.70 6.44
C ILE A 47 10.19 3.54 6.88
N LEU A 48 11.21 3.20 6.07
CA LEU A 48 12.12 2.11 6.39
C LEU A 48 12.96 2.42 7.65
N LYS A 49 13.47 3.65 7.79
CA LYS A 49 14.18 4.12 8.99
C LYS A 49 13.29 4.07 10.22
N GLU A 50 12.04 4.52 10.10
CA GLU A 50 11.06 4.46 11.19
C GLU A 50 10.82 3.00 11.64
N SER A 51 10.60 2.10 10.69
CA SER A 51 10.44 0.65 10.95
C SER A 51 11.68 -0.04 11.56
N SER A 52 12.82 0.66 11.58
CA SER A 52 14.09 0.16 12.09
C SER A 52 14.37 0.61 13.53
N LYS A 53 13.58 1.54 14.08
CA LYS A 53 13.70 1.93 15.49
C LYS A 53 13.52 0.71 16.40
N GLY A 54 14.37 0.61 17.43
CA GLY A 54 14.37 -0.50 18.38
C GLY A 54 15.07 -1.78 17.90
N ARG A 55 15.61 -1.82 16.67
CA ARG A 55 16.43 -2.95 16.19
C ARG A 55 17.89 -2.81 16.62
N ILE A 56 18.62 -3.92 16.57
CA ILE A 56 20.06 -3.96 16.82
C ILE A 56 20.80 -3.15 15.74
N GLN A 57 21.41 -2.04 16.15
CA GLN A 57 22.01 -1.05 15.23
C GLN A 57 23.11 -1.65 14.34
N SER A 58 23.94 -2.56 14.87
CA SER A 58 25.03 -3.21 14.12
C SER A 58 24.55 -4.09 12.97
N LEU A 59 23.29 -4.52 12.97
CA LEU A 59 22.70 -5.38 11.94
C LEU A 59 21.89 -4.60 10.89
N LEU A 60 21.64 -3.31 11.09
CA LEU A 60 20.93 -2.48 10.11
C LEU A 60 21.66 -2.40 8.75
N PRO A 61 22.99 -2.24 8.67
CA PRO A 61 23.70 -2.26 7.40
C PRO A 61 23.46 -3.55 6.60
N LEU A 62 23.59 -4.71 7.27
CA LEU A 62 23.35 -6.02 6.65
C LEU A 62 21.91 -6.17 6.15
N ARG A 63 20.93 -5.64 6.90
CA ARG A 63 19.54 -5.60 6.45
C ARG A 63 19.41 -4.81 5.15
N TYR A 64 19.97 -3.61 5.11
CA TYR A 64 19.84 -2.72 3.95
C TYR A 64 20.56 -3.27 2.73
N GLU A 65 21.73 -3.86 2.90
CA GLU A 65 22.48 -4.54 1.83
C GLU A 65 21.66 -5.69 1.21
N ARG A 66 21.07 -6.55 2.06
CA ARG A 66 20.21 -7.65 1.58
C ARG A 66 18.97 -7.14 0.86
N MET A 67 18.41 -6.01 1.30
CA MET A 67 17.27 -5.37 0.65
C MET A 67 17.64 -4.68 -0.66
N SER A 68 18.85 -4.12 -0.78
CA SER A 68 19.30 -3.40 -1.99
C SER A 68 19.73 -4.32 -3.14
N ALA A 69 19.83 -5.64 -2.92
CA ALA A 69 20.26 -6.60 -3.92
C ALA A 69 19.37 -6.63 -5.19
N SER A 70 18.07 -6.33 -5.07
CA SER A 70 17.17 -6.20 -6.22
C SER A 70 15.89 -5.43 -5.84
N PRO A 71 15.13 -4.88 -6.80
CA PRO A 71 13.82 -4.30 -6.53
C PRO A 71 12.87 -5.27 -5.81
N PHE A 72 12.91 -6.56 -6.19
CA PHE A 72 12.09 -7.59 -5.54
C PHE A 72 12.50 -7.80 -4.08
N SER A 73 13.80 -7.85 -3.80
CA SER A 73 14.34 -7.97 -2.43
C SER A 73 13.95 -6.76 -1.57
N PHE A 74 13.96 -5.56 -2.15
CA PHE A 74 13.50 -4.35 -1.47
C PHE A 74 12.04 -4.50 -1.03
N TYR A 75 11.13 -4.79 -1.96
CA TYR A 75 9.70 -4.96 -1.64
C TYR A 75 9.44 -6.06 -0.63
N ARG A 76 10.16 -7.18 -0.69
CA ARG A 76 10.06 -8.27 0.30
C ARG A 76 10.54 -7.86 1.70
N GLY A 77 11.50 -6.93 1.80
CA GLY A 77 12.05 -6.44 3.07
C GLY A 77 11.39 -5.17 3.62
N SER A 78 10.49 -4.53 2.85
CA SER A 78 9.90 -3.23 3.14
C SER A 78 8.39 -3.30 3.42
N ALA A 79 7.92 -4.26 4.23
CA ALA A 79 6.50 -4.43 4.55
C ALA A 79 5.80 -3.14 5.03
N ALA A 80 6.49 -2.30 5.81
CA ALA A 80 5.96 -1.02 6.26
C ALA A 80 5.68 -0.03 5.11
N VAL A 81 6.48 -0.06 4.03
CA VAL A 81 6.24 0.77 2.83
C VAL A 81 4.94 0.34 2.15
N MET A 82 4.72 -0.98 2.02
CA MET A 82 3.47 -1.50 1.45
C MET A 82 2.25 -1.18 2.32
N ALA A 83 2.38 -1.25 3.65
CA ALA A 83 1.31 -0.87 4.57
C ALA A 83 0.97 0.64 4.46
N SER A 84 1.98 1.49 4.30
CA SER A 84 1.78 2.93 4.09
C SER A 84 1.03 3.26 2.81
N ASP A 85 1.02 2.38 1.81
CA ASP A 85 0.28 2.57 0.56
C ASP A 85 -1.23 2.29 0.71
N LEU A 86 -1.65 1.66 1.82
CA LEU A 86 -3.05 1.30 2.12
C LEU A 86 -3.71 2.22 3.14
N SER A 87 -2.97 3.20 3.66
CA SER A 87 -3.37 4.08 4.76
C SER A 87 -4.07 5.33 4.25
#